data_AF-A0AAJ4IF12-F1
#
_entry.id   AF-A0AAJ4IF12-F1
#
_cell.length_a   1.000
_cell.length_b   1.000
_cell.length_c   1.000
_cell.angle_alpha   90.00
_cell.angle_beta   90.00
_cell.angle_gamma   90.00
#
_symmetry.space_group_name_H-M   'P 1'
#
loop_
_entity.id
_entity.type
_entity.pdbx_description
1 polymer ?
#
loop_
_entity_poly.entity_id
_entity_poly.type
_entity_poly.pdbx_seq_one_letter_code
_entity_poly.pdbx_strand_id
1 'polypeptide(L)'
;MSMMAVAIGATSLSLLLVFVWMFSLSLRKQRLEQERKAKEAAYRRAIEKAREQERQERLFKAESGHIPTILFLAKEAERTNLKEAFYWYNKGARLDNINCMYGIVRISERMREDMVIKEQANFWRLVIAGAEGNLGAKFEAGKALVNGRGVEKNIPKGYGLVEEAATEGSLDAMLFMGDWSQSYQNPDKSSDSAFEWYRKAADLGSVDGQIQLGLSYLSGLGTSKDHTKGTYWLERAAEKGSAEAMFHAGEAWRDYGKTGNALAYVWLFLASHFGYEKARAMRDQVATKIGVDIVVGLQSVAKPLMKKLEAGKVGKHSIIKALNKVYKRPAYFPPLEKPLDADTQLLSDDAAFEETLLADTVEIEQEPVSPSANSEKPSLDFSQSFVTPKK
;
A
#
# COMPACT_ATOMS: atom_id res chain seq x y z
N MET A 1 113.51 32.25 33.43
CA MET A 1 112.30 31.48 33.83
C MET A 1 112.69 30.01 33.90
N SER A 2 112.43 29.32 35.02
CA SER A 2 112.90 27.96 35.26
C SER A 2 112.21 26.94 34.34
N MET A 3 112.93 25.91 33.93
CA MET A 3 112.47 24.85 33.03
C MET A 3 111.12 24.20 33.47
N MET A 4 110.84 24.21 34.78
CA MET A 4 109.56 23.76 35.36
C MET A 4 108.35 24.64 34.95
N ALA A 5 108.50 25.96 34.84
CA ALA A 5 107.40 26.84 34.45
C ALA A 5 106.95 26.61 32.99
N VAL A 6 107.90 26.30 32.10
CA VAL A 6 107.63 25.95 30.70
C VAL A 6 106.96 24.58 30.60
N ALA A 7 107.36 23.60 31.41
CA ALA A 7 106.74 22.27 31.45
C ALA A 7 105.30 22.31 32.00
N ILE A 8 105.03 23.12 33.02
CA ILE A 8 103.69 23.36 33.54
C ILE A 8 102.82 24.13 32.53
N GLY A 9 103.41 25.07 31.78
CA GLY A 9 102.74 25.76 30.67
C GLY A 9 102.42 24.84 29.49
N ALA A 10 103.30 23.91 29.15
CA ALA A 10 103.10 22.95 28.05
C ALA A 10 102.03 21.90 28.39
N THR A 11 102.00 21.41 29.63
CA THR A 11 100.98 20.46 30.10
C THR A 11 99.61 21.13 30.27
N SER A 12 99.56 22.40 30.71
CA SER A 12 98.31 23.17 30.77
C SER A 12 97.77 23.52 29.37
N LEU A 13 98.65 23.85 28.41
CA LEU A 13 98.29 24.03 27.01
C LEU A 13 97.79 22.72 26.37
N SER A 14 98.43 21.59 26.67
CA SER A 14 98.02 20.26 26.18
C SER A 14 96.64 19.86 26.72
N LEU A 15 96.38 20.08 28.02
CA LEU A 15 95.07 19.87 28.63
C LEU A 15 94.00 20.78 28.02
N LEU A 16 94.34 22.04 27.73
CA LEU A 16 93.45 22.97 27.02
C LEU A 16 93.11 22.47 25.60
N LEU A 17 94.10 21.98 24.85
CA LEU A 17 93.87 21.43 23.51
C LEU A 17 93.00 20.17 23.53
N VAL A 18 93.21 19.27 24.50
CA VAL A 18 92.36 18.08 24.69
C VAL A 18 90.94 18.49 25.08
N PHE A 19 90.78 19.50 25.94
CA PHE A 19 89.46 20.02 26.32
C PHE A 19 88.73 20.66 25.13
N VAL A 20 89.41 21.48 24.33
CA VAL A 20 88.86 22.06 23.08
C VAL A 20 88.47 20.96 22.10
N TRP A 21 89.29 19.92 21.96
CA TRP A 21 88.99 18.78 21.09
C TRP A 21 87.79 17.96 21.59
N MET A 22 87.72 17.64 22.89
CA MET A 22 86.56 16.97 23.50
C MET A 22 85.27 17.80 23.41
N PHE A 23 85.37 19.11 23.61
CA PHE A 23 84.26 20.03 23.44
C PHE A 23 83.77 20.05 21.99
N SER A 24 84.70 20.05 21.02
CA SER A 24 84.37 19.94 19.59
C SER A 24 83.66 18.63 19.24
N LEU A 25 84.08 17.51 19.83
CA LEU A 25 83.45 16.19 19.68
C LEU A 25 82.06 16.13 20.32
N SER A 26 81.90 16.71 21.51
CA SER A 26 80.62 16.82 22.21
C SER A 26 79.60 17.63 21.38
N LEU A 27 80.02 18.78 20.84
CA LEU A 27 79.19 19.58 19.94
C LEU A 27 78.84 18.81 18.65
N ARG A 28 79.80 18.07 18.08
CA ARG A 28 79.55 17.24 16.89
C ARG A 28 78.54 16.11 17.17
N LYS A 29 78.65 15.47 18.34
CA LYS A 29 77.71 14.44 18.80
C LYS A 29 76.31 15.02 19.04
N GLN A 30 76.22 16.19 19.68
CA GLN A 30 74.95 16.90 19.88
C GLN A 30 74.28 17.30 18.57
N ARG A 31 75.05 17.81 17.59
CA ARG A 31 74.52 18.12 16.25
C ARG A 31 73.98 16.87 15.55
N LEU A 32 74.72 15.76 15.58
CA LEU A 32 74.27 14.47 15.03
C LEU A 32 73.01 13.94 15.73
N GLU A 33 72.89 14.09 17.04
CA GLU A 33 71.68 13.71 17.79
C GLU A 33 70.48 14.62 17.47
N GLN A 34 70.70 15.92 17.33
CA GLN A 34 69.67 16.87 16.89
C GLN A 34 69.20 16.57 15.46
N GLU A 35 70.13 16.25 14.54
CA GLU A 35 69.81 15.83 13.18
C GLU A 35 69.00 14.52 13.16
N ARG A 36 69.34 13.53 14.00
CA ARG A 36 68.55 12.29 14.14
C ARG A 36 67.14 12.57 14.63
N LYS A 37 67.00 13.36 15.71
CA LYS A 37 65.68 13.76 16.24
C LYS A 37 64.88 14.57 15.21
N ALA A 38 65.52 15.45 14.44
CA ALA A 38 64.88 16.21 13.38
C ALA A 38 64.41 15.31 12.23
N LYS A 39 65.22 14.33 11.82
CA LYS A 39 64.83 13.32 10.81
C LYS A 39 63.69 12.43 11.29
N GLU A 40 63.72 11.96 12.53
CA GLU A 40 62.62 11.19 13.13
C GLU A 40 61.32 12.01 13.22
N ALA A 41 61.40 13.28 13.63
CA ALA A 41 60.25 14.17 13.66
C ALA A 41 59.72 14.46 12.25
N ALA A 42 60.59 14.68 11.27
CA ALA A 42 60.20 14.86 9.87
C ALA A 42 59.54 13.59 9.30
N TYR A 43 60.07 12.41 9.61
CA TYR A 43 59.50 11.13 9.20
C TYR A 43 58.13 10.88 9.85
N ARG A 44 57.97 11.15 11.15
CA ARG A 44 56.67 11.07 11.84
C ARG A 44 55.63 12.01 11.20
N ARG A 45 56.01 13.27 10.95
CA ARG A 45 55.15 14.24 10.25
C ARG A 45 54.80 13.80 8.84
N ALA A 46 55.73 13.18 8.11
CA ALA A 46 55.47 12.64 6.77
C ALA A 46 54.46 11.49 6.83
N ILE A 47 54.57 10.58 7.80
CA ILE A 47 53.60 9.50 8.01
C ILE A 47 52.24 10.05 8.44
N GLU A 48 52.19 11.05 9.32
CA GLU A 48 50.95 11.71 9.72
C GLU A 48 50.24 12.35 8.53
N LYS A 49 50.96 13.13 7.71
CA LYS A 49 50.43 13.70 6.48
C LYS A 49 49.96 12.64 5.49
N ALA A 50 50.72 11.55 5.32
CA ALA A 50 50.32 10.44 4.46
C ALA A 50 49.02 9.78 4.95
N ARG A 51 48.87 9.58 6.27
CA ARG A 51 47.64 9.05 6.89
C ARG A 51 46.46 10.00 6.71
N GLU A 52 46.68 11.31 6.85
CA GLU A 52 45.65 12.33 6.62
C GLU A 52 45.21 12.35 5.16
N GLN A 53 46.15 12.32 4.21
CA GLN A 53 45.86 12.24 2.79
C GLN A 53 45.08 10.98 2.45
N GLU A 54 45.51 9.81 2.94
CA GLU A 54 44.80 8.55 2.73
C GLU A 54 43.38 8.60 3.31
N ARG A 55 43.20 9.22 4.47
CA ARG A 55 41.87 9.43 5.06
C ARG A 55 41.00 10.34 4.20
N GLN A 56 41.55 11.46 3.71
CA GLN A 56 40.84 12.39 2.82
C GLN A 56 40.44 11.69 1.51
N GLU A 57 41.31 10.87 0.93
CA GLU A 57 40.99 10.08 -0.25
C GLU A 57 39.87 9.06 0.01
N ARG A 58 39.86 8.40 1.16
CA ARG A 58 38.76 7.49 1.54
C ARG A 58 37.45 8.25 1.70
N LEU A 59 37.48 9.39 2.39
CA LEU A 59 36.29 10.24 2.55
C LEU A 59 35.78 10.70 1.18
N PHE A 60 36.65 11.18 0.31
CA PHE A 60 36.30 11.57 -1.05
C PHE A 60 35.68 10.42 -1.87
N LYS A 61 36.26 9.21 -1.80
CA LYS A 61 35.70 8.01 -2.45
C LYS A 61 34.32 7.64 -1.91
N ALA A 62 34.14 7.69 -0.59
CA ALA A 62 32.83 7.44 0.00
C ALA A 62 31.83 8.55 -0.35
N GLU A 63 32.31 9.78 -0.45
CA GLU A 63 31.49 10.93 -0.82
C GLU A 63 30.99 10.85 -2.26
N SER A 64 31.83 10.35 -3.17
CA SER A 64 31.51 10.11 -4.58
C SER A 64 30.61 8.88 -4.82
N GLY A 65 30.29 8.11 -3.77
CA GLY A 65 29.36 6.99 -3.86
C GLY A 65 30.03 5.61 -3.93
N HIS A 66 31.33 5.47 -3.64
CA HIS A 66 32.00 4.18 -3.63
C HIS A 66 31.54 3.30 -2.47
N ILE A 67 30.60 2.39 -2.75
CA ILE A 67 29.91 1.53 -1.75
C ILE A 67 30.85 0.80 -0.79
N PRO A 68 31.95 0.14 -1.23
CA PRO A 68 32.85 -0.53 -0.30
C PRO A 68 33.48 0.43 0.73
N THR A 69 33.84 1.65 0.31
CA THR A 69 34.42 2.64 1.23
C THR A 69 33.35 3.19 2.16
N ILE A 70 32.12 3.40 1.69
CA ILE A 70 30.98 3.78 2.54
C ILE A 70 30.75 2.74 3.64
N LEU A 71 30.68 1.46 3.29
CA LEU A 71 30.50 0.36 4.24
C LEU A 71 31.65 0.27 5.24
N PHE A 72 32.89 0.45 4.77
CA PHE A 72 34.08 0.48 5.62
C PHE A 72 33.99 1.60 6.67
N LEU A 73 33.75 2.84 6.23
CA LEU A 73 33.63 4.00 7.14
C LEU A 73 32.44 3.86 8.08
N ALA A 74 31.30 3.37 7.60
CA ALA A 74 30.13 3.09 8.43
C ALA A 74 30.48 2.11 9.55
N LYS A 75 31.18 1.02 9.21
CA LYS A 75 31.55 -0.03 10.17
C LYS A 75 32.61 0.43 11.16
N GLU A 76 33.57 1.24 10.74
CA GLU A 76 34.54 1.88 11.61
C GLU A 76 33.85 2.80 12.62
N ALA A 77 32.91 3.62 12.15
CA ALA A 77 32.15 4.56 12.97
C ALA A 77 31.21 3.88 13.98
N GLU A 78 30.75 2.64 13.76
CA GLU A 78 29.87 1.94 14.73
C GLU A 78 30.47 1.81 16.13
N ARG A 79 31.81 1.84 16.25
CA ARG A 79 32.53 1.68 17.53
C ARG A 79 32.71 3.00 18.26
N THR A 80 32.68 4.11 17.54
CA THR A 80 33.07 5.44 18.04
C THR A 80 31.91 6.42 18.04
N ASN A 81 31.10 6.44 16.98
CA ASN A 81 30.04 7.41 16.76
C ASN A 81 28.88 6.82 15.93
N LEU A 82 27.78 6.47 16.60
CA LEU A 82 26.60 5.89 15.95
C LEU A 82 25.93 6.84 14.94
N LYS A 83 26.01 8.17 15.14
CA LYS A 83 25.41 9.14 14.21
C LYS A 83 26.18 9.18 12.89
N GLU A 84 27.51 9.12 12.95
CA GLU A 84 28.37 9.04 11.77
C GLU A 84 28.16 7.71 11.03
N ALA A 85 28.08 6.60 11.76
CA ALA A 85 27.77 5.30 11.17
C ALA A 85 26.42 5.31 10.44
N PHE A 86 25.41 5.91 11.07
CA PHE A 86 24.08 6.08 10.49
C PHE A 86 24.11 6.94 9.21
N TYR A 87 24.86 8.04 9.21
CA TYR A 87 25.04 8.90 8.03
C TYR A 87 25.58 8.09 6.83
N TRP A 88 26.66 7.33 7.04
CA TRP A 88 27.25 6.54 5.96
C TRP A 88 26.32 5.42 5.49
N TYR A 89 25.66 4.71 6.40
CA TYR A 89 24.66 3.71 6.00
C TYR A 89 23.48 4.33 5.25
N ASN A 90 22.97 5.50 5.65
CA ASN A 90 21.93 6.22 4.91
C ASN A 90 22.40 6.57 3.50
N LYS A 91 23.63 7.07 3.36
CA LYS A 91 24.22 7.38 2.06
C LYS A 91 24.31 6.16 1.14
N GLY A 92 24.76 5.02 1.66
CA GLY A 92 24.80 3.77 0.89
C GLY A 92 23.43 3.19 0.58
N ALA A 93 22.46 3.33 1.49
CA ALA A 93 21.09 2.88 1.26
C ALA A 93 20.37 3.70 0.17
N ARG A 94 20.67 5.00 0.04
CA ARG A 94 20.20 5.84 -1.07
C ARG A 94 20.74 5.38 -2.44
N LEU A 95 21.84 4.64 -2.46
CA LEU A 95 22.42 3.98 -3.65
C LEU A 95 21.91 2.54 -3.81
N ASP A 96 20.80 2.19 -3.16
CA ASP A 96 20.16 0.87 -3.22
C ASP A 96 21.03 -0.28 -2.72
N ASN A 97 22.01 0.01 -1.84
CA ASN A 97 22.82 -1.03 -1.23
C ASN A 97 22.12 -1.70 -0.04
N ILE A 98 21.75 -2.97 -0.21
CA ILE A 98 21.05 -3.79 0.79
C ILE A 98 21.84 -3.91 2.12
N ASN A 99 23.17 -4.08 2.08
CA ASN A 99 23.97 -4.18 3.30
C ASN A 99 23.91 -2.89 4.15
N CYS A 100 23.81 -1.74 3.48
CA CYS A 100 23.64 -0.47 4.16
C CYS A 100 22.25 -0.37 4.80
N MET A 101 21.20 -0.81 4.11
CA MET A 101 19.83 -0.87 4.66
C MET A 101 19.79 -1.73 5.94
N TYR A 102 20.42 -2.92 5.90
CA TYR A 102 20.60 -3.77 7.08
C TYR A 102 21.37 -3.07 8.21
N GLY A 103 22.40 -2.28 7.86
CA GLY A 103 23.14 -1.44 8.79
C GLY A 103 22.24 -0.42 9.51
N ILE A 104 21.36 0.27 8.78
CA ILE A 104 20.39 1.23 9.34
C ILE A 104 19.46 0.53 10.33
N VAL A 105 18.88 -0.60 9.92
CA VAL A 105 17.97 -1.37 10.77
C VAL A 105 18.69 -1.79 12.06
N ARG A 106 19.91 -2.33 11.96
CA ARG A 106 20.70 -2.72 13.13
C ARG A 106 21.05 -1.55 14.05
N ILE A 107 21.43 -0.40 13.49
CA ILE A 107 21.78 0.77 14.30
C ILE A 107 20.55 1.35 14.99
N SER A 108 19.38 1.34 14.33
CA SER A 108 18.15 1.86 14.94
C SER A 108 17.77 1.15 16.23
N GLU A 109 18.09 -0.14 16.37
CA GLU A 109 17.88 -0.92 17.58
C GLU A 109 18.74 -0.46 18.77
N ARG A 110 19.84 0.25 18.50
CA ARG A 110 20.71 0.86 19.52
C ARG A 110 20.32 2.31 19.82
N MET A 111 19.61 2.96 18.90
CA MET A 111 19.14 4.35 19.00
C MET A 111 17.62 4.42 19.14
N ARG A 112 17.03 3.57 20.01
CA ARG A 112 15.57 3.35 20.10
C ARG A 112 14.74 4.59 20.46
N GLU A 113 15.37 5.56 21.12
CA GLU A 113 14.71 6.79 21.58
C GLU A 113 14.42 7.76 20.43
N ASP A 114 15.12 7.64 19.31
CA ASP A 114 14.91 8.51 18.15
C ASP A 114 13.82 7.94 17.23
N MET A 115 12.66 8.59 17.26
CA MET A 115 11.51 8.21 16.45
C MET A 115 11.78 8.31 14.94
N VAL A 116 12.58 9.27 14.50
CA VAL A 116 12.87 9.48 13.07
C VAL A 116 13.68 8.30 12.54
N ILE A 117 14.71 7.89 13.29
CA ILE A 117 15.53 6.73 12.95
C ILE A 117 14.68 5.44 12.95
N LYS A 118 13.74 5.31 13.89
CA LYS A 118 12.83 4.16 13.96
C LYS A 118 11.94 4.07 12.72
N GLU A 119 11.31 5.17 12.33
CA GLU A 119 10.47 5.22 11.11
C GLU A 119 11.30 4.94 9.85
N GLN A 120 12.52 5.47 9.78
CA GLN A 120 13.42 5.18 8.67
C GLN A 120 13.82 3.70 8.63
N ALA A 121 14.10 3.08 9.77
CA ALA A 121 14.37 1.65 9.83
C ALA A 121 13.17 0.81 9.42
N ASN A 122 11.95 1.19 9.79
CA ASN A 122 10.74 0.53 9.32
C ASN A 122 10.61 0.58 7.79
N PHE A 123 10.89 1.73 7.18
CA PHE A 123 10.95 1.85 5.73
C PHE A 123 11.97 0.89 5.10
N TRP A 124 13.21 0.87 5.59
CA TRP A 124 14.24 -0.03 5.04
C TRP A 124 13.94 -1.51 5.26
N ARG A 125 13.25 -1.89 6.35
CA ARG A 125 12.75 -3.26 6.52
C ARG A 125 11.78 -3.67 5.43
N LEU A 126 10.89 -2.76 5.01
CA LEU A 126 9.97 -3.02 3.90
C LEU A 126 10.73 -3.22 2.58
N VAL A 127 11.73 -2.37 2.30
CA VAL A 127 12.56 -2.49 1.09
C VAL A 127 13.33 -3.81 1.05
N ILE A 128 13.93 -4.21 2.18
CA ILE A 128 14.63 -5.49 2.31
C ILE A 128 13.67 -6.67 2.06
N ALA A 129 12.53 -6.70 2.75
CA ALA A 129 11.55 -7.77 2.58
C ALA A 129 10.98 -7.81 1.15
N GLY A 130 10.80 -6.65 0.51
CA GLY A 130 10.40 -6.56 -0.89
C GLY A 130 11.45 -7.13 -1.84
N ALA A 131 12.73 -6.86 -1.60
CA ALA A 131 13.85 -7.43 -2.37
C ALA A 131 13.97 -8.96 -2.19
N GLU A 132 13.50 -9.49 -1.05
CA GLU A 132 13.40 -10.93 -0.77
C GLU A 132 12.13 -11.58 -1.37
N GLY A 133 11.31 -10.81 -2.09
CA GLY A 133 10.13 -11.31 -2.81
C GLY A 133 8.79 -11.08 -2.12
N ASN A 134 8.75 -10.38 -0.99
CA ASN A 134 7.48 -10.04 -0.34
C ASN A 134 6.78 -8.88 -1.08
N LEU A 135 5.79 -9.21 -1.90
CA LEU A 135 5.05 -8.24 -2.70
C LEU A 135 4.32 -7.18 -1.85
N GLY A 136 3.76 -7.58 -0.71
CA GLY A 136 3.09 -6.65 0.22
C GLY A 136 4.06 -5.64 0.82
N ALA A 137 5.27 -6.07 1.17
CA ALA A 137 6.32 -5.18 1.65
C ALA A 137 6.84 -4.26 0.54
N LYS A 138 7.01 -4.77 -0.69
CA LYS A 138 7.37 -3.96 -1.86
C LYS A 138 6.33 -2.86 -2.12
N PHE A 139 5.04 -3.23 -2.08
CA PHE A 139 3.93 -2.29 -2.19
C PHE A 139 3.95 -1.21 -1.09
N GLU A 140 4.09 -1.59 0.18
CA GLU A 140 4.13 -0.63 1.28
C GLU A 140 5.38 0.27 1.24
N ALA A 141 6.53 -0.26 0.80
CA ALA A 141 7.74 0.55 0.55
C ALA A 141 7.49 1.60 -0.55
N GLY A 142 6.82 1.20 -1.64
CA GLY A 142 6.41 2.12 -2.70
C GLY A 142 5.49 3.22 -2.19
N LYS A 143 4.44 2.87 -1.44
CA LYS A 143 3.55 3.84 -0.77
C LYS A 143 4.29 4.75 0.21
N ALA A 144 5.27 4.23 0.93
CA ALA A 144 6.09 5.01 1.85
C ALA A 144 6.91 6.08 1.10
N LEU A 145 7.48 5.76 -0.06
CA LEU A 145 8.19 6.73 -0.92
C LEU A 145 7.25 7.79 -1.51
N VAL A 146 6.05 7.40 -1.96
CA VAL A 146 5.04 8.35 -2.48
C VAL A 146 4.61 9.35 -1.39
N ASN A 147 4.45 8.89 -0.15
CA ASN A 147 3.97 9.70 0.97
C ASN A 147 5.08 10.34 1.82
N GLY A 148 6.34 9.94 1.64
CA GLY A 148 7.47 10.39 2.47
C GLY A 148 7.48 9.83 3.90
N ARG A 149 7.03 8.57 4.09
CA ARG A 149 7.01 7.91 5.40
C ARG A 149 8.35 7.20 5.67
N GLY A 150 9.12 7.68 6.63
CA GLY A 150 10.44 7.13 6.98
C GLY A 150 11.56 7.43 5.98
N VAL A 151 11.25 8.09 4.86
CA VAL A 151 12.21 8.47 3.82
C VAL A 151 11.75 9.76 3.14
N GLU A 152 12.69 10.48 2.52
CA GLU A 152 12.35 11.63 1.67
C GLU A 152 11.38 11.20 0.55
N LYS A 153 10.39 12.05 0.29
CA LYS A 153 9.35 11.80 -0.71
C LYS A 153 9.98 11.64 -2.09
N ASN A 154 9.70 10.52 -2.74
CA ASN A 154 10.15 10.21 -4.09
C ASN A 154 9.02 9.48 -4.84
N ILE A 155 8.13 10.26 -5.46
CA ILE A 155 6.97 9.72 -6.18
C ILE A 155 7.41 8.79 -7.33
N PRO A 156 8.35 9.16 -8.22
CA PRO A 156 8.73 8.29 -9.34
C PRO A 156 9.24 6.91 -8.90
N LYS A 157 10.12 6.87 -7.89
CA LYS A 157 10.65 5.59 -7.37
C LYS A 157 9.58 4.80 -6.63
N GLY A 158 8.74 5.48 -5.86
CA GLY A 158 7.61 4.85 -5.16
C GLY A 158 6.62 4.22 -6.13
N TYR A 159 6.24 4.95 -7.18
CA TYR A 159 5.38 4.45 -8.25
C TYR A 159 5.98 3.24 -8.95
N GLY A 160 7.27 3.28 -9.32
CA GLY A 160 7.95 2.14 -9.95
C GLY A 160 7.89 0.86 -9.09
N LEU A 161 8.12 0.97 -7.77
CA LEU A 161 8.01 -0.19 -6.87
C LEU A 161 6.57 -0.73 -6.77
N VAL A 162 5.56 0.14 -6.76
CA VAL A 162 4.16 -0.29 -6.73
C VAL A 162 3.76 -0.94 -8.06
N GLU A 163 4.21 -0.38 -9.18
CA GLU A 163 3.96 -0.95 -10.52
C GLU A 163 4.61 -2.33 -10.66
N GLU A 164 5.85 -2.49 -10.21
CA GLU A 164 6.52 -3.79 -10.13
C GLU A 164 5.70 -4.78 -9.27
N ALA A 165 5.28 -4.38 -8.07
CA ALA A 165 4.47 -5.24 -7.20
C ALA A 165 3.12 -5.62 -7.86
N ALA A 166 2.48 -4.69 -8.57
CA ALA A 166 1.24 -4.92 -9.29
C ALA A 166 1.44 -5.88 -10.47
N THR A 167 2.50 -5.71 -11.26
CA THR A 167 2.82 -6.62 -12.38
C THR A 167 3.20 -8.03 -11.91
N GLU A 168 3.79 -8.16 -10.72
CA GLU A 168 4.09 -9.43 -10.06
C GLU A 168 2.86 -10.10 -9.41
N GLY A 169 1.69 -9.45 -9.40
CA GLY A 169 0.41 -10.04 -8.98
C GLY A 169 -0.14 -9.56 -7.63
N SER A 170 0.43 -8.51 -7.02
CA SER A 170 -0.13 -7.93 -5.80
C SER A 170 -1.47 -7.24 -6.08
N LEU A 171 -2.56 -7.76 -5.49
CA LEU A 171 -3.90 -7.19 -5.64
C LEU A 171 -3.98 -5.77 -5.06
N ASP A 172 -3.40 -5.54 -3.87
CA ASP A 172 -3.39 -4.22 -3.23
C ASP A 172 -2.65 -3.18 -4.08
N ALA A 173 -1.55 -3.59 -4.71
CA ALA A 173 -0.81 -2.74 -5.63
C ALA A 173 -1.63 -2.42 -6.89
N MET A 174 -2.31 -3.41 -7.50
CA MET A 174 -3.18 -3.17 -8.65
C MET A 174 -4.31 -2.18 -8.32
N LEU A 175 -4.95 -2.32 -7.16
CA LEU A 175 -6.00 -1.40 -6.71
C LEU A 175 -5.45 0.01 -6.53
N PHE A 176 -4.30 0.14 -5.86
CA PHE A 176 -3.62 1.42 -5.69
C PHE A 176 -3.26 2.05 -7.04
N MET A 177 -2.80 1.26 -8.02
CA MET A 177 -2.49 1.77 -9.35
C MET A 177 -3.76 2.32 -10.03
N GLY A 178 -4.89 1.64 -9.88
CA GLY A 178 -6.19 2.13 -10.35
C GLY A 178 -6.57 3.47 -9.72
N ASP A 179 -6.45 3.58 -8.40
CA ASP A 179 -6.78 4.80 -7.65
C ASP A 179 -5.81 5.94 -7.96
N TRP A 180 -4.51 5.63 -8.09
CA TRP A 180 -3.47 6.58 -8.45
C TRP A 180 -3.65 7.13 -9.87
N SER A 181 -4.07 6.29 -10.82
CA SER A 181 -4.38 6.72 -12.19
C SER A 181 -5.52 7.74 -12.25
N GLN A 182 -6.36 7.86 -11.23
CA GLN A 182 -7.42 8.87 -11.15
C GLN A 182 -7.07 10.07 -10.27
N SER A 183 -6.03 9.96 -9.44
CA SER A 183 -5.65 10.98 -8.48
C SER A 183 -5.23 12.28 -9.17
N TYR A 184 -5.67 13.41 -8.62
CA TYR A 184 -5.21 14.74 -9.06
C TYR A 184 -3.70 14.96 -8.87
N GLN A 185 -3.06 14.15 -8.03
CA GLN A 185 -1.61 14.21 -7.80
C GLN A 185 -0.81 13.49 -8.89
N ASN A 186 -1.48 12.67 -9.71
CA ASN A 186 -0.84 11.99 -10.82
C ASN A 186 -0.82 12.92 -12.06
N PRO A 187 0.37 13.35 -12.54
CA PRO A 187 0.47 14.20 -13.73
C PRO A 187 -0.05 13.49 -14.99
N ASP A 188 0.02 12.16 -15.02
CA ASP A 188 -0.38 11.30 -16.14
C ASP A 188 -1.71 10.59 -15.87
N LYS A 189 -2.61 11.24 -15.13
CA LYS A 189 -3.92 10.69 -14.79
C LYS A 189 -4.67 10.20 -16.04
N SER A 190 -5.21 8.99 -15.98
CA SER A 190 -5.91 8.35 -17.08
C SER A 190 -6.97 7.39 -16.56
N SER A 191 -8.23 7.66 -16.92
CA SER A 191 -9.34 6.77 -16.61
C SER A 191 -9.22 5.42 -17.28
N ASP A 192 -8.66 5.37 -18.50
CA ASP A 192 -8.40 4.12 -19.23
C ASP A 192 -7.37 3.26 -18.48
N SER A 193 -6.30 3.88 -17.97
CA SER A 193 -5.31 3.18 -17.13
C SER A 193 -5.93 2.66 -15.84
N ALA A 194 -6.80 3.45 -15.19
CA ALA A 194 -7.48 3.02 -13.98
C ALA A 194 -8.37 1.80 -14.23
N PHE A 195 -9.20 1.87 -15.29
CA PHE A 195 -10.05 0.77 -15.73
C PHE A 195 -9.27 -0.52 -15.97
N GLU A 196 -8.12 -0.43 -16.65
CA GLU A 196 -7.26 -1.57 -16.94
C GLU A 196 -6.67 -2.22 -15.67
N TRP A 197 -6.26 -1.42 -14.68
CA TRP A 197 -5.76 -1.96 -13.41
C TRP A 197 -6.87 -2.61 -12.57
N TYR A 198 -8.05 -1.98 -12.51
CA TYR A 198 -9.21 -2.60 -11.84
C TYR A 198 -9.64 -3.88 -12.54
N ARG A 199 -9.57 -3.94 -13.88
CA ARG A 199 -9.84 -5.17 -14.65
C ARG A 199 -8.89 -6.29 -14.27
N LYS A 200 -7.58 -6.04 -14.27
CA LYS A 200 -6.57 -7.02 -13.85
C LYS A 200 -6.82 -7.54 -12.43
N ALA A 201 -7.13 -6.64 -11.49
CA ALA A 201 -7.46 -7.04 -10.12
C ALA A 201 -8.73 -7.90 -10.05
N ALA A 202 -9.78 -7.52 -10.80
CA ALA A 202 -11.05 -8.23 -10.84
C ALA A 202 -10.93 -9.64 -11.44
N ASP A 203 -10.11 -9.78 -12.49
CA ASP A 203 -9.83 -11.06 -13.17
C ASP A 203 -9.05 -12.02 -12.28
N LEU A 204 -8.14 -11.49 -11.44
CA LEU A 204 -7.47 -12.26 -10.39
C LEU A 204 -8.37 -12.52 -9.16
N GLY A 205 -9.62 -12.08 -9.20
CA GLY A 205 -10.60 -12.36 -8.17
C GLY A 205 -10.59 -11.42 -6.97
N SER A 206 -9.94 -10.25 -7.07
CA SER A 206 -10.07 -9.21 -6.04
C SER A 206 -11.52 -8.75 -5.91
N VAL A 207 -12.08 -8.78 -4.70
CA VAL A 207 -13.43 -8.28 -4.42
C VAL A 207 -13.52 -6.79 -4.70
N ASP A 208 -12.55 -6.02 -4.21
CA ASP A 208 -12.51 -4.56 -4.44
C ASP A 208 -12.27 -4.24 -5.91
N GLY A 209 -11.46 -5.05 -6.61
CA GLY A 209 -11.24 -4.90 -8.05
C GLY A 209 -12.54 -5.11 -8.83
N GLN A 210 -13.32 -6.12 -8.47
CA GLN A 210 -14.64 -6.38 -9.04
C GLN A 210 -15.62 -5.24 -8.75
N ILE A 211 -15.59 -4.65 -7.55
CA ILE A 211 -16.39 -3.46 -7.21
C ILE A 211 -16.00 -2.29 -8.10
N GLN A 212 -14.72 -1.94 -8.16
CA GLN A 212 -14.24 -0.80 -8.94
C GLN A 212 -14.49 -0.99 -10.44
N LEU A 213 -14.32 -2.20 -10.97
CA LEU A 213 -14.63 -2.51 -12.36
C LEU A 213 -16.13 -2.39 -12.65
N GLY A 214 -16.98 -2.87 -11.73
CA GLY A 214 -18.43 -2.72 -11.83
C GLY A 214 -18.86 -1.25 -11.86
N LEU A 215 -18.34 -0.45 -10.93
CA LEU A 215 -18.57 0.99 -10.87
C LEU A 215 -18.03 1.71 -12.12
N SER A 216 -16.91 1.25 -12.68
CA SER A 216 -16.33 1.83 -13.89
C SER A 216 -17.24 1.65 -15.10
N TYR A 217 -17.82 0.45 -15.28
CA TYR A 217 -18.82 0.21 -16.32
C TYR A 217 -20.12 1.00 -16.10
N LEU A 218 -20.58 1.19 -14.86
CA LEU A 218 -21.80 1.97 -14.58
C LEU A 218 -21.60 3.47 -14.83
N SER A 219 -20.45 4.00 -14.45
CA SER A 219 -20.12 5.42 -14.59
C SER A 219 -19.56 5.79 -15.97
N GLY A 220 -19.04 4.82 -16.72
CA GLY A 220 -18.31 5.05 -17.98
C GLY A 220 -16.88 5.53 -17.75
N LEU A 221 -16.25 5.11 -16.66
CA LEU A 221 -14.88 5.46 -16.32
C LEU A 221 -13.92 4.57 -17.12
N GLY A 222 -13.17 5.18 -18.05
CA GLY A 222 -12.19 4.47 -18.89
C GLY A 222 -12.80 3.46 -19.85
N THR A 223 -14.13 3.47 -19.99
CA THR A 223 -14.88 2.55 -20.84
C THR A 223 -16.26 3.13 -21.15
N SER A 224 -16.97 2.55 -22.13
CA SER A 224 -18.36 2.91 -22.40
C SER A 224 -19.28 2.42 -21.28
N LYS A 225 -20.29 3.23 -20.93
CA LYS A 225 -21.30 2.83 -19.95
C LYS A 225 -21.98 1.53 -20.36
N ASP A 226 -22.01 0.56 -19.46
CA ASP A 226 -22.60 -0.76 -19.68
C ASP A 226 -23.20 -1.29 -18.38
N HIS A 227 -24.52 -1.18 -18.26
CA HIS A 227 -25.23 -1.57 -17.05
C HIS A 227 -25.13 -3.08 -16.75
N THR A 228 -25.18 -3.91 -17.80
CA THR A 228 -25.14 -5.37 -17.68
C THR A 228 -23.78 -5.84 -17.18
N LYS A 229 -22.69 -5.27 -17.72
CA LYS A 229 -21.33 -5.58 -17.25
C LYS A 229 -21.08 -5.05 -15.84
N GLY A 230 -21.55 -3.83 -15.57
CA GLY A 230 -21.41 -3.19 -14.27
C GLY A 230 -22.07 -4.00 -13.14
N THR A 231 -23.34 -4.33 -13.31
CA THR A 231 -24.09 -5.15 -12.35
C THR A 231 -23.50 -6.55 -12.21
N TYR A 232 -23.06 -7.18 -13.31
CA TYR A 232 -22.40 -8.48 -13.23
C TYR A 232 -21.19 -8.47 -12.27
N TRP A 233 -20.28 -7.50 -12.40
CA TRP A 233 -19.07 -7.46 -11.57
C TRP A 233 -19.38 -7.15 -10.10
N LEU A 234 -20.37 -6.28 -9.84
CA LEU A 234 -20.86 -6.02 -8.48
C LEU A 234 -21.52 -7.26 -7.86
N GLU A 235 -22.40 -7.93 -8.60
CA GLU A 235 -23.05 -9.17 -8.13
C GLU A 235 -22.02 -10.29 -7.91
N ARG A 236 -20.94 -10.31 -8.70
CA ARG A 236 -19.85 -11.28 -8.55
C ARG A 236 -19.07 -11.08 -7.25
N ALA A 237 -18.82 -9.82 -6.88
CA ALA A 237 -18.24 -9.47 -5.59
C ALA A 237 -19.23 -9.74 -4.44
N ALA A 238 -20.53 -9.51 -4.66
CA ALA A 238 -21.58 -9.79 -3.69
C ALA A 238 -21.75 -11.29 -3.38
N GLU A 239 -21.57 -12.17 -4.37
CA GLU A 239 -21.53 -13.64 -4.18
C GLU A 239 -20.42 -14.08 -3.21
N LYS A 240 -19.36 -13.28 -3.05
CA LYS A 240 -18.27 -13.51 -2.09
C LYS A 240 -18.55 -12.91 -0.70
N GLY A 241 -19.76 -12.41 -0.46
CA GLY A 241 -20.18 -11.86 0.82
C GLY A 241 -19.84 -10.38 1.03
N SER A 242 -19.42 -9.65 0.00
CA SER A 242 -19.14 -8.21 0.14
C SER A 242 -20.43 -7.40 0.29
N ALA A 243 -20.66 -6.86 1.50
CA ALA A 243 -21.81 -6.01 1.80
C ALA A 243 -21.80 -4.70 0.98
N GLU A 244 -20.61 -4.15 0.72
CA GLU A 244 -20.44 -2.98 -0.15
C GLU A 244 -20.83 -3.28 -1.60
N ALA A 245 -20.39 -4.43 -2.13
CA ALA A 245 -20.78 -4.85 -3.47
C ALA A 245 -22.29 -5.08 -3.59
N MET A 246 -22.92 -5.70 -2.57
CA MET A 246 -24.38 -5.85 -2.49
C MET A 246 -25.07 -4.48 -2.50
N PHE A 247 -24.56 -3.51 -1.74
CA PHE A 247 -25.13 -2.16 -1.72
C PHE A 247 -25.05 -1.49 -3.10
N HIS A 248 -23.89 -1.53 -3.75
CA HIS A 248 -23.72 -0.95 -5.08
C HIS A 248 -24.52 -1.68 -6.16
N ALA A 249 -24.66 -3.01 -6.08
CA ALA A 249 -25.55 -3.76 -6.96
C ALA A 249 -27.01 -3.31 -6.76
N GLY A 250 -27.42 -3.12 -5.51
CA GLY A 250 -28.74 -2.61 -5.17
C GLY A 250 -28.99 -1.20 -5.70
N GLU A 251 -28.00 -0.31 -5.57
CA GLU A 251 -28.05 1.04 -6.12
C GLU A 251 -28.14 1.05 -7.66
N ALA A 252 -27.38 0.17 -8.32
CA ALA A 252 -27.39 0.05 -9.77
C ALA A 252 -28.77 -0.38 -10.29
N TRP A 253 -29.39 -1.39 -9.67
CA TRP A 253 -30.70 -1.90 -10.09
C TRP A 253 -31.87 -0.97 -9.74
N ARG A 254 -31.69 -0.02 -8.82
CA ARG A 254 -32.75 0.90 -8.40
C ARG A 254 -33.29 1.69 -9.60
N ASP A 255 -34.60 1.63 -9.77
CA ASP A 255 -35.34 2.26 -10.87
C ASP A 255 -34.87 1.84 -12.29
N TYR A 256 -34.14 0.73 -12.42
CA TYR A 256 -33.63 0.21 -13.69
C TYR A 256 -34.55 -0.87 -14.29
N GLY A 257 -35.21 -0.55 -15.41
CA GLY A 257 -36.10 -1.49 -16.08
C GLY A 257 -37.31 -1.88 -15.24
N LYS A 258 -38.03 -2.93 -15.66
CA LYS A 258 -39.28 -3.37 -15.00
C LYS A 258 -39.03 -4.06 -13.65
N THR A 259 -38.01 -4.91 -13.58
CA THR A 259 -37.72 -5.75 -12.41
C THR A 259 -36.59 -5.21 -11.52
N GLY A 260 -36.02 -4.04 -11.85
CA GLY A 260 -34.87 -3.49 -11.14
C GLY A 260 -35.14 -3.21 -9.67
N ASN A 261 -36.29 -2.64 -9.33
CA ASN A 261 -36.61 -2.36 -7.92
C ASN A 261 -36.76 -3.64 -7.07
N ALA A 262 -37.17 -4.76 -7.66
CA ALA A 262 -37.19 -6.04 -6.96
C ALA A 262 -35.76 -6.55 -6.68
N LEU A 263 -34.89 -6.51 -7.69
CA LEU A 263 -33.47 -6.86 -7.56
C LEU A 263 -32.74 -5.94 -6.58
N ALA A 264 -33.01 -4.64 -6.65
CA ALA A 264 -32.48 -3.65 -5.75
C ALA A 264 -32.86 -3.96 -4.31
N TYR A 265 -34.13 -4.28 -4.05
CA TYR A 265 -34.59 -4.64 -2.71
C TYR A 265 -33.85 -5.87 -2.18
N VAL A 266 -33.70 -6.94 -2.97
CA VAL A 266 -32.99 -8.17 -2.54
C VAL A 266 -31.54 -7.85 -2.15
N TRP A 267 -30.81 -7.15 -3.01
CA TRP A 267 -29.41 -6.81 -2.75
C TRP A 267 -29.25 -5.84 -1.57
N LEU A 268 -30.10 -4.83 -1.43
CA LEU A 268 -30.07 -3.90 -0.30
C LEU A 268 -30.47 -4.56 1.03
N PHE A 269 -31.38 -5.55 0.98
CA PHE A 269 -31.71 -6.38 2.14
C PHE A 269 -30.48 -7.16 2.62
N LEU A 270 -29.77 -7.83 1.70
CA LEU A 270 -28.54 -8.55 2.02
C LEU A 270 -27.44 -7.61 2.52
N ALA A 271 -27.20 -6.49 1.84
CA ALA A 271 -26.21 -5.49 2.25
C ALA A 271 -26.45 -4.98 3.67
N SER A 272 -27.71 -4.67 4.00
CA SER A 272 -28.10 -4.22 5.35
C SER A 272 -27.88 -5.30 6.40
N HIS A 273 -28.03 -6.58 6.05
CA HIS A 273 -27.82 -7.70 6.97
C HIS A 273 -26.32 -7.92 7.24
N PHE A 274 -25.50 -7.84 6.20
CA PHE A 274 -24.03 -7.98 6.31
C PHE A 274 -23.33 -6.69 6.79
N GLY A 275 -24.06 -5.75 7.40
CA GLY A 275 -23.49 -4.62 8.14
C GLY A 275 -23.35 -3.29 7.38
N TYR A 276 -23.87 -3.18 6.14
CA TYR A 276 -23.84 -1.91 5.40
C TYR A 276 -25.05 -1.03 5.77
N GLU A 277 -24.92 -0.23 6.83
CA GLU A 277 -26.05 0.52 7.43
C GLU A 277 -26.81 1.41 6.43
N LYS A 278 -26.09 2.06 5.51
CA LYS A 278 -26.68 2.94 4.48
C LYS A 278 -27.66 2.18 3.57
N ALA A 279 -27.52 0.86 3.44
CA ALA A 279 -28.41 0.04 2.62
C ALA A 279 -29.84 0.02 3.16
N ARG A 280 -30.03 0.10 4.49
CA ARG A 280 -31.35 0.03 5.11
C ARG A 280 -32.26 1.17 4.64
N ALA A 281 -31.75 2.40 4.66
CA ALA A 281 -32.50 3.57 4.23
C ALA A 281 -32.91 3.46 2.75
N MET A 282 -31.99 3.03 1.89
CA MET A 282 -32.29 2.85 0.47
C MET A 282 -33.26 1.69 0.23
N ARG A 283 -33.12 0.59 0.97
CA ARG A 283 -34.04 -0.57 0.92
C ARG A 283 -35.46 -0.13 1.24
N ASP A 284 -35.64 0.66 2.30
CA ASP A 284 -36.96 1.09 2.76
C ASP A 284 -37.61 2.06 1.74
N GLN A 285 -36.80 2.89 1.06
CA GLN A 285 -37.27 3.70 -0.08
C GLN A 285 -37.75 2.84 -1.25
N VAL A 286 -36.98 1.81 -1.63
CA VAL A 286 -37.35 0.87 -2.70
C VAL A 286 -38.59 0.06 -2.32
N ALA A 287 -38.68 -0.40 -1.07
CA ALA A 287 -39.82 -1.13 -0.52
C ALA A 287 -41.13 -0.32 -0.64
N THR A 288 -41.07 0.98 -0.37
CA THR A 288 -42.22 1.88 -0.49
C THR A 288 -42.71 1.98 -1.94
N LYS A 289 -41.79 1.92 -2.93
CA LYS A 289 -42.13 1.99 -4.35
C LYS A 289 -42.79 0.72 -4.90
N ILE A 290 -42.35 -0.46 -4.44
CA ILE A 290 -42.85 -1.75 -4.95
C ILE A 290 -44.05 -2.28 -4.17
N GLY A 291 -44.32 -1.77 -2.96
CA GLY A 291 -45.46 -2.19 -2.15
C GLY A 291 -45.18 -3.38 -1.23
N VAL A 292 -45.97 -3.47 -0.16
CA VAL A 292 -45.73 -4.41 0.96
C VAL A 292 -45.86 -5.87 0.53
N ASP A 293 -46.82 -6.20 -0.34
CA ASP A 293 -47.07 -7.58 -0.77
C ASP A 293 -45.87 -8.14 -1.56
N ILE A 294 -45.31 -7.35 -2.47
CA ILE A 294 -44.09 -7.70 -3.22
C ILE A 294 -42.90 -7.82 -2.27
N VAL A 295 -42.77 -6.93 -1.29
CA VAL A 295 -41.69 -6.99 -0.28
C VAL A 295 -41.72 -8.30 0.50
N VAL A 296 -42.90 -8.77 0.93
CA VAL A 296 -43.03 -10.05 1.64
C VAL A 296 -42.59 -11.22 0.75
N GLY A 297 -42.99 -11.21 -0.53
CA GLY A 297 -42.51 -12.18 -1.52
C GLY A 297 -41.00 -12.11 -1.73
N LEU A 298 -40.40 -10.93 -1.86
CA LEU A 298 -38.95 -10.82 -2.04
C LEU A 298 -38.15 -11.25 -0.81
N GLN A 299 -38.73 -11.16 0.40
CA GLN A 299 -38.09 -11.69 1.60
C GLN A 299 -38.04 -13.23 1.63
N SER A 300 -38.98 -13.94 0.99
CA SER A 300 -38.89 -15.41 0.86
C SER A 300 -37.71 -15.81 -0.03
N VAL A 301 -37.35 -14.97 -1.01
CA VAL A 301 -36.17 -15.15 -1.88
C VAL A 301 -34.87 -14.71 -1.18
N ALA A 302 -34.89 -13.57 -0.50
CA ALA A 302 -33.69 -12.98 0.11
C ALA A 302 -33.18 -13.75 1.34
N LYS A 303 -34.07 -14.31 2.17
CA LYS A 303 -33.66 -15.03 3.40
C LYS A 303 -32.88 -16.33 3.13
N PRO A 304 -33.25 -17.18 2.15
CA PRO A 304 -32.43 -18.32 1.74
C PRO A 304 -31.06 -17.90 1.19
N LEU A 305 -31.02 -16.86 0.35
CA LEU A 305 -29.76 -16.29 -0.16
C LEU A 305 -28.84 -15.84 0.98
N MET A 306 -29.40 -15.12 1.95
CA MET A 306 -28.72 -14.67 3.16
C MET A 306 -28.10 -15.84 3.92
N LYS A 307 -28.88 -16.89 4.21
CA LYS A 307 -28.38 -18.09 4.91
C LYS A 307 -27.26 -18.81 4.14
N LYS A 308 -27.35 -18.86 2.80
CA LYS A 308 -26.30 -19.46 1.96
C LYS A 308 -25.00 -18.64 2.00
N LEU A 309 -25.11 -17.32 1.94
CA LEU A 309 -23.97 -16.40 2.05
C LEU A 309 -23.31 -16.48 3.44
N GLU A 310 -24.10 -16.55 4.51
CA GLU A 310 -23.60 -16.79 5.88
C GLU A 310 -22.86 -18.12 6.02
N ALA A 311 -23.37 -19.17 5.36
CA ALA A 311 -22.74 -20.48 5.37
C ALA A 311 -21.48 -20.56 4.50
N GLY A 312 -21.19 -19.54 3.67
CA GLY A 312 -20.08 -19.55 2.71
C GLY A 312 -20.23 -20.59 1.58
N LYS A 313 -21.43 -21.15 1.37
CA LYS A 313 -21.69 -22.24 0.41
C LYS A 313 -22.21 -21.71 -0.93
N VAL A 314 -21.68 -20.59 -1.40
CA VAL A 314 -22.13 -19.94 -2.64
C VAL A 314 -21.19 -20.34 -3.77
N GLY A 315 -21.69 -21.18 -4.68
CA GLY A 315 -20.96 -21.58 -5.88
C GLY A 315 -20.74 -20.41 -6.84
N LYS A 316 -19.73 -20.54 -7.70
CA LYS A 316 -19.40 -19.53 -8.71
C LYS A 316 -20.59 -19.27 -9.64
N HIS A 317 -21.05 -18.01 -9.67
CA HIS A 317 -22.18 -17.52 -10.47
C HIS A 317 -23.54 -18.10 -10.10
N SER A 318 -23.66 -18.79 -8.96
CA SER A 318 -24.89 -19.46 -8.53
C SER A 318 -26.06 -18.47 -8.33
N ILE A 319 -25.82 -17.37 -7.61
CA ILE A 319 -26.84 -16.35 -7.34
C ILE A 319 -27.15 -15.59 -8.64
N ILE A 320 -26.12 -15.22 -9.40
CA ILE A 320 -26.28 -14.50 -10.68
C ILE A 320 -27.12 -15.31 -11.67
N LYS A 321 -26.85 -16.62 -11.81
CA LYS A 321 -27.62 -17.52 -12.69
C LYS A 321 -29.07 -17.63 -12.25
N ALA A 322 -29.31 -17.83 -10.96
CA ALA A 322 -30.66 -17.94 -10.44
C ALA A 322 -31.46 -16.63 -10.66
N LEU A 323 -30.86 -15.47 -10.37
CA LEU A 323 -31.50 -14.18 -10.62
C LEU A 323 -31.70 -13.90 -12.12
N ASN A 324 -30.75 -14.29 -12.99
CA ASN A 324 -30.91 -14.19 -14.44
C ASN A 324 -32.12 -14.99 -14.93
N LYS A 325 -32.30 -16.20 -14.40
CA LYS A 325 -33.40 -17.11 -14.76
C LYS A 325 -34.75 -16.58 -14.27
N VAL A 326 -34.85 -16.23 -12.99
CA VAL A 326 -36.08 -15.70 -12.36
C VAL A 326 -36.54 -14.40 -13.05
N TYR A 327 -35.62 -13.45 -13.25
CA TYR A 327 -35.95 -12.12 -13.76
C TYR A 327 -35.72 -11.95 -15.26
N LYS A 328 -35.45 -13.04 -16.00
CA LYS A 328 -35.21 -13.07 -17.45
C LYS A 328 -34.17 -12.03 -17.90
N ARG A 329 -33.08 -11.90 -17.16
CA ARG A 329 -32.01 -10.90 -17.39
C ARG A 329 -31.06 -11.37 -18.49
N PRO A 330 -30.41 -10.46 -19.23
CA PRO A 330 -29.38 -10.84 -20.19
C PRO A 330 -28.20 -11.50 -19.47
N ALA A 331 -27.76 -12.66 -19.97
CA ALA A 331 -26.61 -13.36 -19.43
C ALA A 331 -25.30 -12.72 -19.93
N TYR A 332 -24.46 -12.27 -18.99
CA TYR A 332 -23.09 -11.83 -19.28
C TYR A 332 -22.11 -12.59 -18.38
N PHE A 333 -21.16 -13.27 -19.01
CA PHE A 333 -20.08 -13.99 -18.34
C PHE A 333 -18.78 -13.75 -19.15
N PRO A 334 -17.89 -12.87 -18.70
CA PRO A 334 -16.64 -12.60 -19.39
C PRO A 334 -15.74 -13.85 -19.40
N PRO A 335 -15.04 -14.14 -20.50
CA PRO A 335 -13.98 -15.13 -20.50
C PRO A 335 -12.84 -14.63 -19.61
N LEU A 336 -12.53 -15.37 -18.55
CA LEU A 336 -11.39 -15.04 -17.67
C LEU A 336 -10.09 -15.36 -18.39
N GLU A 337 -9.14 -14.41 -18.42
CA GLU A 337 -7.88 -14.57 -19.15
C GLU A 337 -6.97 -15.69 -18.58
N LYS A 338 -7.19 -16.12 -17.32
CA LYS A 338 -6.62 -17.34 -16.75
C LYS A 338 -7.60 -17.96 -15.73
N PRO A 339 -7.85 -19.27 -15.76
CA PRO A 339 -8.51 -19.93 -14.65
C PRO A 339 -7.52 -20.02 -13.48
N LEU A 340 -7.86 -19.42 -12.33
CA LEU A 340 -7.36 -19.98 -11.07
C LEU A 340 -8.15 -21.27 -10.83
N ASP A 341 -7.45 -22.39 -10.88
CA ASP A 341 -7.96 -23.70 -10.52
C ASP A 341 -8.38 -23.69 -9.05
N ALA A 342 -9.69 -23.56 -8.82
CA ALA A 342 -10.38 -24.12 -7.67
C ALA A 342 -11.88 -24.14 -8.00
N ASP A 343 -12.55 -25.17 -7.50
CA ASP A 343 -14.00 -25.32 -7.40
C ASP A 343 -14.73 -25.99 -8.57
N THR A 344 -14.36 -27.25 -8.81
CA THR A 344 -15.21 -28.23 -9.52
C THR A 344 -16.15 -29.01 -8.58
N GLN A 345 -16.33 -28.60 -7.31
CA GLN A 345 -17.01 -29.42 -6.29
C GLN A 345 -18.35 -28.90 -5.75
N LEU A 346 -18.85 -27.74 -6.19
CA LEU A 346 -20.12 -27.16 -5.68
C LEU A 346 -21.30 -27.17 -6.67
N LEU A 347 -21.11 -27.74 -7.86
CA LEU A 347 -22.11 -27.70 -8.94
C LEU A 347 -23.40 -28.50 -8.67
N SER A 348 -23.40 -29.46 -7.73
CA SER A 348 -24.61 -30.26 -7.42
C SER A 348 -25.63 -29.51 -6.56
N ASP A 349 -25.17 -28.65 -5.64
CA ASP A 349 -26.03 -27.97 -4.66
C ASP A 349 -26.68 -26.69 -5.22
N ASP A 350 -26.17 -26.21 -6.36
CA ASP A 350 -26.67 -25.01 -7.04
C ASP A 350 -27.94 -25.30 -7.86
N ALA A 351 -28.09 -26.50 -8.42
CA ALA A 351 -29.27 -26.86 -9.21
C ALA A 351 -30.55 -26.97 -8.35
N ALA A 352 -30.46 -27.61 -7.18
CA ALA A 352 -31.57 -27.69 -6.24
C ALA A 352 -31.97 -26.31 -5.69
N PHE A 353 -31.00 -25.40 -5.59
CA PHE A 353 -31.25 -24.03 -5.17
C PHE A 353 -31.95 -23.19 -6.22
N GLU A 354 -31.58 -23.33 -7.49
CA GLU A 354 -32.32 -22.71 -8.60
C GLU A 354 -33.79 -23.14 -8.60
N GLU A 355 -34.08 -24.43 -8.40
CA GLU A 355 -35.46 -24.93 -8.31
C GLU A 355 -36.23 -24.35 -7.12
N THR A 356 -35.58 -24.24 -5.96
CA THR A 356 -36.19 -23.68 -4.75
C THR A 356 -36.52 -22.19 -4.93
N LEU A 357 -35.60 -21.40 -5.50
CA LEU A 357 -35.83 -19.98 -5.77
C LEU A 357 -36.98 -19.74 -6.76
N LEU A 358 -37.13 -20.62 -7.76
CA LEU A 358 -38.21 -20.52 -8.75
C LEU A 358 -39.58 -20.88 -8.17
N ALA A 359 -39.63 -21.78 -7.19
CA ALA A 359 -40.88 -22.15 -6.52
C ALA A 359 -41.42 -21.02 -5.63
N ASP A 360 -40.53 -20.23 -5.01
CA ASP A 360 -40.90 -19.16 -4.08
C ASP A 360 -41.16 -17.80 -4.76
N THR A 361 -40.78 -17.63 -6.03
CA THR A 361 -41.06 -16.42 -6.82
C THR A 361 -42.45 -16.51 -7.45
N VAL A 362 -43.48 -16.10 -6.71
CA VAL A 362 -44.82 -15.82 -7.26
C VAL A 362 -44.67 -14.85 -8.44
N GLU A 363 -45.35 -15.10 -9.56
CA GLU A 363 -45.28 -14.31 -10.80
C GLU A 363 -45.44 -12.80 -10.51
N ILE A 364 -44.32 -12.08 -10.46
CA ILE A 364 -44.28 -10.62 -10.32
C ILE A 364 -44.55 -10.01 -11.70
N GLU A 365 -45.77 -10.19 -12.22
CA GLU A 365 -46.25 -9.39 -13.34
C GLU A 365 -46.67 -8.01 -12.81
N GLN A 366 -45.75 -7.04 -12.92
CA GLN A 366 -46.11 -5.64 -12.72
C GLN A 366 -46.95 -5.18 -13.92
N GLU A 367 -48.27 -5.17 -13.78
CA GLU A 367 -49.11 -4.35 -14.65
C GLU A 367 -48.80 -2.86 -14.40
N PRO A 368 -48.71 -2.02 -15.45
CA PRO A 368 -48.56 -0.60 -15.28
C PRO A 368 -49.83 -0.04 -14.64
N VAL A 369 -49.69 0.57 -13.45
CA VAL A 369 -50.74 1.37 -12.85
C VAL A 369 -51.02 2.55 -13.77
N SER A 370 -52.05 2.42 -14.60
CA SER A 370 -52.68 3.52 -15.31
C SER A 370 -53.43 4.40 -14.31
N PRO A 371 -53.51 5.73 -14.52
CA PRO A 371 -54.20 6.62 -13.59
C PRO A 371 -55.69 6.29 -13.64
N SER A 372 -56.18 5.60 -12.60
CA SER A 372 -57.59 5.25 -12.50
C SER A 372 -58.43 6.53 -12.42
N ALA A 373 -59.37 6.64 -13.36
CA ALA A 373 -60.42 7.63 -13.39
C ALA A 373 -61.14 7.75 -12.03
N ASN A 374 -61.49 8.99 -11.68
CA ASN A 374 -62.39 9.34 -10.59
C ASN A 374 -63.62 8.42 -10.58
N SER A 375 -63.75 7.60 -9.53
CA SER A 375 -65.03 7.11 -9.06
C SER A 375 -65.24 7.66 -7.65
N GLU A 376 -66.11 8.66 -7.56
CA GLU A 376 -66.54 9.23 -6.29
C GLU A 376 -67.23 8.14 -5.46
N LYS A 377 -66.70 7.86 -4.27
CA LYS A 377 -67.46 7.17 -3.21
C LYS A 377 -68.24 8.22 -2.41
N PRO A 378 -69.50 7.98 -2.05
CA PRO A 378 -70.29 8.93 -1.29
C PRO A 378 -69.73 9.09 0.12
N SER A 379 -69.50 10.34 0.54
CA SER A 379 -69.16 10.70 1.91
C SER A 379 -70.39 10.57 2.81
N LEU A 380 -70.23 9.90 3.95
CA LEU A 380 -71.24 9.83 4.99
C LEU A 380 -71.22 11.14 5.80
N ASP A 381 -72.24 11.98 5.58
CA ASP A 381 -72.50 13.22 6.33
C ASP A 381 -73.35 12.90 7.58
N PHE A 382 -72.81 13.25 8.76
CA PHE A 382 -73.44 13.02 10.07
C PHE A 382 -73.98 14.31 10.71
N SER A 383 -74.23 15.37 9.93
CA SER A 383 -74.68 16.65 10.47
C SER A 383 -76.18 16.89 10.32
N GLN A 384 -77.04 16.08 10.95
CA GLN A 384 -78.42 16.50 11.25
C GLN A 384 -78.83 16.20 12.69
N SER A 385 -78.88 17.27 13.47
CA SER A 385 -79.45 17.35 14.81
C SER A 385 -80.99 17.35 14.72
N PHE A 386 -81.61 16.30 15.26
CA PHE A 386 -83.06 16.21 15.47
C PHE A 386 -83.49 17.11 16.64
N VAL A 387 -84.12 18.26 16.37
CA VAL A 387 -85.15 18.82 17.26
C VAL A 387 -86.11 19.70 16.45
N THR A 388 -87.37 19.29 16.33
CA THR A 388 -88.51 20.22 16.28
C THR A 388 -89.61 19.70 17.19
N PRO A 389 -90.20 20.53 18.07
CA PRO A 389 -91.40 20.16 18.80
C PRO A 389 -92.66 20.54 18.01
N LYS A 390 -93.66 19.67 18.15
CA LYS A 390 -95.03 19.77 17.62
C LYS A 390 -95.71 21.10 17.99
N LYS A 391 -96.50 21.63 17.05
CA LYS A 391 -97.93 21.88 17.24
C LYS A 391 -98.67 21.75 15.91
#